data_AF-A0A251X574-F1
#
_entry.id   AF-A0A251X574-F1
#
_cell.length_a   1.000
_cell.length_b   1.000
_cell.length_c   1.000
_cell.angle_alpha   90.00
_cell.angle_beta   90.00
_cell.angle_gamma   90.00
#
_symmetry.space_group_name_H-M   'P 1'
#
loop_
_entity.id
_entity.type
_entity.pdbx_description
1 polymer ?
#
loop_
_entity_poly.entity_id
_entity_poly.type
_entity_poly.pdbx_seq_one_letter_code
_entity_poly.pdbx_strand_id
1 'polypeptide(L)' 'MKRAMAVRMSLLGFVRAEAALACCVSVQFVDKWKAIYLASGVEGLKLAYKGSPGYLKPRERENVINWIQEKKT' A
#
# COMPACT_ATOMS: atom_id res chain seq x y z
N MET A 1 2.56 3.19 -4.43
CA MET A 1 3.39 3.40 -5.63
C MET A 1 4.79 3.97 -5.32
N LYS A 2 4.93 5.06 -4.54
CA LYS A 2 6.24 5.70 -4.24
C LYS A 2 7.34 4.79 -3.67
N ARG A 3 6.97 3.77 -2.86
CA ARG A 3 7.92 2.82 -2.25
C ARG A 3 8.74 2.06 -3.29
N ALA A 4 8.05 1.45 -4.25
CA ALA A 4 8.70 0.66 -5.30
C ALA A 4 9.58 1.52 -6.21
N MET A 5 9.13 2.74 -6.54
CA MET A 5 9.90 3.67 -7.36
C MET A 5 11.20 4.09 -6.66
N ALA A 6 11.11 4.51 -5.39
CA ALA A 6 12.27 4.91 -4.60
C ALA A 6 13.32 3.79 -4.48
N VAL A 7 12.86 2.56 -4.25
CA VAL A 7 13.74 1.38 -4.22
C VAL A 7 14.39 1.14 -5.57
N ARG A 8 13.61 1.14 -6.66
CA ARG A 8 14.14 0.94 -8.02
C ARG A 8 15.22 1.96 -8.36
N MET A 9 14.99 3.25 -8.08
CA MET A 9 15.99 4.29 -8.30
C MET A 9 17.25 4.03 -7.47
N SER A 10 17.12 3.67 -6.19
CA SER A 10 18.30 3.35 -5.39
C SER A 10 19.07 2.13 -5.89
N LEU A 11 18.39 1.10 -6.42
CA LEU A 11 19.03 -0.08 -7.01
C LEU A 11 19.71 0.22 -8.35
N LEU A 12 19.19 1.18 -9.11
CA LEU A 12 19.80 1.68 -10.35
C LEU A 12 20.99 2.62 -10.09
N GLY A 13 21.36 2.85 -8.83
CA GLY A 13 22.54 3.63 -8.46
C GLY A 13 22.31 5.14 -8.39
N PHE A 14 21.07 5.62 -8.48
CA PHE A 14 20.77 7.04 -8.28
C PHE A 14 21.17 7.49 -6.88
N VAL A 15 21.65 8.74 -6.77
CA VAL A 15 22.00 9.30 -5.47
C VAL A 15 20.75 9.40 -4.62
N ARG A 16 20.88 9.13 -3.31
CA ARG A 16 19.75 9.11 -2.37
C ARG A 16 18.90 10.38 -2.43
N ALA A 17 19.54 11.54 -2.57
CA ALA A 17 18.85 12.83 -2.67
C ALA A 17 18.03 12.97 -3.96
N GLU A 18 18.55 12.47 -5.10
CA GLU A 18 17.86 12.51 -6.39
C GLU A 18 16.63 11.61 -6.40
N ALA A 19 16.76 10.39 -5.86
CA ALA A 19 15.64 9.46 -5.72
C ALA A 19 14.53 10.03 -4.82
N ALA A 20 14.91 10.70 -3.73
CA ALA A 20 13.98 11.36 -2.83
C ALA A 20 13.24 12.51 -3.51
N LEU A 21 13.97 13.37 -4.23
CA LEU A 21 13.42 14.49 -5.00
C LEU A 21 12.45 14.00 -6.08
N ALA A 22 12.86 13.03 -6.92
CA ALA A 22 12.04 12.49 -8.00
C ALA A 22 10.76 11.80 -7.49
N CYS A 23 10.80 11.17 -6.31
CA CYS A 23 9.64 10.52 -5.70
C CYS A 23 8.79 11.45 -4.83
N CYS A 24 9.21 12.71 -4.63
CA CYS A 24 8.63 13.65 -3.67
C CYS A 24 8.44 13.02 -2.29
N VAL A 25 9.53 12.52 -1.71
CA VAL A 25 9.61 11.89 -0.38
C VAL A 25 10.88 12.34 0.34
N SER A 26 11.02 12.02 1.63
CA SER A 26 12.26 12.28 2.36
C SER A 26 13.35 11.26 2.00
N VAL A 27 14.62 11.62 2.23
CA VAL A 27 15.75 10.71 2.04
C VAL A 27 15.65 9.48 2.93
N GLN A 28 15.14 9.63 4.16
CA GLN A 28 14.91 8.52 5.09
C GLN A 28 13.82 7.55 4.58
N PHE A 29 12.85 8.03 3.80
CA PHE A 29 11.87 7.17 3.16
C PHE A 29 12.55 6.22 2.18
N VAL A 30 13.49 6.71 1.37
CA VAL A 30 14.27 5.89 0.42
C VAL A 30 15.04 4.80 1.17
N ASP A 31 15.78 5.19 2.21
CA ASP A 31 16.60 4.26 3.00
C ASP A 31 15.76 3.18 3.68
N LYS A 32 14.64 3.59 4.32
CA LYS A 32 13.71 2.68 4.97
C LYS A 32 13.18 1.62 4.01
N TRP A 33 12.68 2.03 2.84
CA TRP A 33 12.07 1.08 1.90
C TRP A 33 13.10 0.25 1.15
N LYS A 34 14.33 0.76 0.96
CA LYS A 34 15.46 -0.04 0.48
C LYS A 34 15.78 -1.16 1.46
N ALA A 35 15.89 -0.84 2.75
CA ALA A 35 16.16 -1.84 3.79
C ALA A 35 15.05 -2.90 3.87
N ILE A 36 13.78 -2.47 3.85
CA ILE A 36 12.62 -3.39 3.84
C ILE A 36 12.63 -4.29 2.59
N TYR A 37 12.95 -3.74 1.42
CA TYR A 37 13.05 -4.54 0.20
C TYR A 37 14.18 -5.57 0.26
N LEU A 38 15.34 -5.21 0.80
CA LEU A 38 16.46 -6.15 0.96
C LEU A 38 16.11 -7.29 1.93
N ALA A 39 15.29 -7.02 2.95
CA ALA A 39 14.88 -8.01 3.94
C ALA A 39 13.71 -8.90 3.49
N SER A 40 12.75 -8.36 2.72
CA SER A 40 11.45 -9.03 2.47
C SER A 40 11.04 -9.03 0.99
N GLY A 41 11.92 -8.61 0.09
CA GLY A 41 11.65 -8.49 -1.33
C GLY A 41 10.45 -7.61 -1.65
N VAL A 42 9.74 -7.97 -2.71
CA VAL A 42 8.56 -7.22 -3.19
C VAL A 42 7.41 -7.26 -2.18
N GLU A 43 7.28 -8.31 -1.38
CA GLU A 43 6.24 -8.43 -0.36
C GLU A 43 6.34 -7.32 0.68
N GLY A 44 7.56 -6.93 1.06
CA GLY A 44 7.79 -5.81 1.97
C GLY A 44 7.28 -4.47 1.44
N LEU A 45 7.13 -4.30 0.12
CA LEU A 45 6.67 -3.05 -0.48
C LEU A 45 5.14 -2.92 -0.57
N LYS A 46 4.41 -4.04 -0.40
CA LYS A 46 2.95 -4.06 -0.47
C LYS A 46 2.32 -3.22 0.63
N LEU A 47 1.08 -2.79 0.40
CA LEU A 47 0.32 -2.06 1.41
C LEU A 47 -0.11 -3.04 2.52
N ALA A 48 0.36 -2.81 3.74
CA ALA A 48 -0.03 -3.61 4.91
C ALA A 48 -1.39 -3.21 5.49
N TYR A 49 -1.91 -2.03 5.11
CA TYR A 49 -3.21 -1.56 5.56
C TYR A 49 -4.34 -2.37 4.91
N LYS A 50 -5.15 -3.06 5.72
CA LYS A 50 -6.23 -3.94 5.27
C LYS A 50 -7.63 -3.28 5.33
N GLY A 51 -7.70 -1.98 5.56
CA GLY A 51 -8.95 -1.28 5.86
C GLY A 51 -9.33 -1.36 7.35
N SER A 52 -10.47 -0.77 7.69
CA SER A 52 -11.10 -0.93 9.00
C SER A 52 -12.05 -2.14 9.01
N PRO A 53 -12.34 -2.73 10.18
CA PRO A 53 -13.49 -3.62 10.32
C PRO A 53 -14.76 -2.93 9.81
N GLY A 54 -15.58 -3.67 9.04
CA GLY A 54 -16.91 -3.19 8.66
C GLY A 54 -17.86 -3.22 9.85
N TYR A 55 -18.85 -2.33 9.86
CA TYR A 55 -19.88 -2.28 10.92
C TYR A 55 -20.76 -3.52 10.96
N LEU A 56 -20.99 -4.14 9.79
CA LEU A 56 -21.85 -5.32 9.66
C LEU A 56 -21.03 -6.60 9.66
N LYS A 57 -21.48 -7.58 10.45
CA LYS A 57 -21.06 -8.97 10.31
C LYS A 57 -21.43 -9.50 8.93
N PRO A 58 -20.76 -10.53 8.41
CA PRO A 58 -21.06 -11.08 7.09
C PRO A 58 -22.54 -11.42 6.85
N ARG A 59 -23.21 -12.02 7.86
CA ARG A 59 -24.65 -12.32 7.81
C ARG A 59 -25.53 -11.07 7.78
N GLU A 60 -25.18 -10.05 8.56
CA GLU A 60 -25.94 -8.79 8.60
C GLU A 60 -25.81 -8.05 7.26
N ARG A 61 -24.61 -8.07 6.67
CA ARG A 61 -24.38 -7.53 5.33
C ARG A 61 -25.22 -8.25 4.29
N GLU A 62 -25.29 -9.58 4.35
CA GLU A 62 -26.10 -10.40 3.43
C GLU A 62 -27.60 -10.10 3.58
N ASN A 63 -28.10 -10.00 4.82
CA ASN A 63 -29.49 -9.61 5.09
C ASN A 63 -29.83 -8.23 4.52
N VAL A 64 -28.94 -7.24 4.69
CA VAL A 64 -29.12 -5.90 4.14
C VAL A 64 -29.13 -5.93 2.60
N ILE A 65 -28.23 -6.71 1.98
CA ILE A 65 -28.20 -6.86 0.52
C ILE A 65 -29.52 -7.46 0.00
N ASN A 66 -30.02 -8.51 0.63
CA ASN A 66 -31.28 -9.16 0.24
C ASN A 66 -32.46 -8.19 0.38
N TRP A 67 -32.55 -7.46 1.49
CA TRP A 67 -33.58 -6.44 1.70
C TRP A 67 -33.55 -5.34 0.62
N ILE A 68 -32.36 -4.88 0.23
CA ILE A 68 -32.22 -3.89 -0.86
C ILE A 68 -32.71 -4.45 -2.19
N GLN A 69 -32.43 -5.72 -2.49
CA GLN A 69 -32.84 -6.37 -3.73
C GLN A 69 -34.36 -6.57 -3.79
N GLU A 70 -34.97 -7.01 -2.69
CA GLU A 70 -36.43 -7.14 -2.57
C GLU A 70 -37.16 -5.81 -2.76
N LYS A 71 -36.58 -4.69 -2.33
CA LYS A 71 -37.17 -3.34 -2.45
C LYS A 71 -37.01 -2.70 -3.83
N LYS A 72 -36.13 -3.21 -4.68
CA LYS A 72 -35.97 -2.75 -6.07
C LYS A 72 -36.91 -3.45 -7.04
N THR A 73 -37.61 -4.50 -6.58
CA THR A 73 -38.69 -5.17 -7.29
C THR A 73 -40.01 -4.53 -6.86
#